data_AF-A0A931ZCM1-F1
#
_entry.id   AF-A0A931ZCM1-F1
#
_cell.length_a   1.000
_cell.length_b   1.000
_cell.length_c   1.000
_cell.angle_alpha   90.00
_cell.angle_beta   90.00
_cell.angle_gamma   90.00
#
_symmetry.space_group_name_H-M   'P 1'
#
loop_
_entity.id
_entity.type
_entity.pdbx_description
1 polymer ?
#
loop_
_entity_poly.entity_id
_entity_poly.type
_entity_poly.pdbx_seq_one_letter_code
_entity_poly.pdbx_strand_id
1 'polypeptide(L)' 'MSVLQIKQSLSRLSAKEQREIQVYLHQLRRRTPAWKKATAKRIAEVKAGKFTTIEQMEELYRRD' A
#
# COMPACT_ATOMS: atom_id res chain seq x y z
N MET A 1 -2.15 -15.50 17.91
CA MET A 1 -2.42 -15.94 16.53
C MET A 1 -1.13 -15.82 15.72
N SER A 2 -0.76 -16.86 14.98
CA SER A 2 0.40 -16.79 14.07
C SER A 2 0.03 -16.11 12.75
N VAL A 3 1.01 -15.57 12.04
CA VAL A 3 0.83 -14.98 10.69
C VAL A 3 0.21 -16.00 9.73
N LEU A 4 0.57 -17.28 9.88
CA LEU A 4 0.04 -18.37 9.08
C LEU A 4 -1.47 -18.56 9.32
N GLN A 5 -1.91 -18.51 10.58
CA GLN A 5 -3.34 -18.61 10.91
C GLN A 5 -4.13 -17.44 10.32
N ILE A 6 -3.59 -16.22 10.37
CA ILE A 6 -4.22 -15.04 9.75
C ILE A 6 -4.34 -15.21 8.23
N LYS A 7 -3.29 -15.71 7.57
CA LYS A 7 -3.33 -16.00 6.12
C LYS A 7 -4.38 -17.04 5.77
N GLN A 8 -4.49 -18.12 6.55
CA GLN A 8 -5.51 -19.16 6.34
C GLN A 8 -6.92 -18.66 6.61
N SER A 9 -7.11 -17.77 7.58
CA SER A 9 -8.40 -17.13 7.82
C SER A 9 -8.79 -16.21 6.66
N LEU A 10 -7.85 -15.44 6.11
CA LEU A 10 -8.08 -14.56 4.96
C LEU A 10 -8.44 -15.34 3.68
N SER A 11 -7.83 -16.51 3.46
CA SER A 11 -8.11 -17.33 2.28
C SER A 11 -9.51 -17.95 2.28
N ARG A 12 -10.18 -18.00 3.43
CA ARG A 12 -11.55 -18.53 3.58
C ARG A 12 -12.63 -17.48 3.43
N LEU A 13 -12.26 -16.20 3.30
CA LEU A 13 -13.19 -15.09 3.12
C LEU A 13 -13.63 -14.96 1.67
N SER A 14 -14.80 -14.37 1.47
CA SER A 14 -15.27 -13.99 0.13
C SER A 14 -14.40 -12.88 -0.47
N ALA A 15 -14.42 -12.76 -1.80
CA ALA A 15 -13.69 -11.71 -2.50
C ALA A 15 -14.09 -10.28 -2.04
N LYS A 16 -15.34 -10.09 -1.61
CA LYS A 16 -15.82 -8.81 -1.07
C LYS A 16 -15.15 -8.48 0.26
N GLU A 17 -15.15 -9.43 1.20
CA GLU A 17 -14.55 -9.27 2.53
C GLU A 17 -13.03 -9.09 2.44
N GLN A 18 -12.36 -9.83 1.55
CA GLN A 18 -10.93 -9.64 1.29
C GLN A 18 -10.62 -8.21 0.82
N ARG A 19 -11.48 -7.65 -0.04
CA ARG A 19 -11.32 -6.28 -0.55
C ARG A 19 -11.51 -5.23 0.55
N GLU A 20 -12.51 -5.41 1.41
CA GLU A 20 -12.75 -4.55 2.57
C GLU A 20 -11.55 -4.57 3.54
N ILE A 21 -11.00 -5.76 3.82
CA ILE A 21 -9.80 -5.89 4.66
C ILE A 21 -8.58 -5.24 4.00
N GLN A 22 -8.39 -5.39 2.69
CA GLN A 22 -7.31 -4.73 1.95
C GLN A 22 -7.40 -3.20 2.08
N VAL A 23 -8.61 -2.64 1.92
CA VAL A 23 -8.86 -1.20 2.08
C VAL A 23 -8.52 -0.76 3.50
N TYR A 24 -8.96 -1.52 4.51
CA TYR A 24 -8.67 -1.23 5.91
C TYR A 24 -7.17 -1.27 6.22
N LEU A 25 -6.45 -2.31 5.77
CA LEU A 25 -5.01 -2.43 5.94
C LEU A 25 -4.26 -1.29 5.26
N HIS A 26 -4.70 -0.89 4.07
CA HIS A 26 -4.16 0.30 3.41
C HIS A 26 -4.38 1.55 4.25
N GLN A 27 -5.60 1.80 4.75
CA GLN A 27 -5.87 2.94 5.62
C GLN A 27 -5.03 2.91 6.90
N LEU A 28 -4.84 1.74 7.51
CA LEU A 28 -4.01 1.57 8.70
C LEU A 28 -2.55 1.92 8.40
N ARG A 29 -2.01 1.47 7.26
CA ARG A 29 -0.66 1.85 6.79
C ARG A 29 -0.54 3.36 6.65
N ARG A 30 -1.59 4.03 6.14
CA ARG A 30 -1.63 5.50 5.99
C ARG A 30 -1.63 6.28 7.30
N ARG A 31 -1.98 5.64 8.43
CA ARG A 31 -1.96 6.30 9.75
C ARG A 31 -0.56 6.36 10.37
N THR A 32 0.39 5.58 9.87
CA THR A 32 1.76 5.54 10.42
C THR A 32 2.52 6.87 10.17
N PRO A 33 3.33 7.34 11.14
CA PRO A 33 4.13 8.57 10.96
C PRO A 33 5.08 8.49 9.76
N ALA A 34 5.67 7.31 9.52
CA ALA A 34 6.54 7.05 8.38
C ALA A 34 5.82 7.27 7.04
N TRP A 35 4.60 6.73 6.90
CA TRP A 35 3.79 6.94 5.71
C TRP A 35 3.40 8.41 5.53
N LYS A 36 3.01 9.11 6.60
CA LYS A 36 2.68 10.55 6.54
C LYS A 36 3.87 11.37 6.02
N LYS A 37 5.09 11.11 6.52
CA LYS A 37 6.32 11.79 6.09
C LYS A 37 6.65 11.49 4.62
N ALA A 38 6.58 10.22 4.22
CA ALA A 38 6.84 9.81 2.83
C ALA A 38 5.83 10.43 1.86
N THR A 39 4.54 10.43 2.21
CA THR A 39 3.47 11.02 1.40
C THR A 39 3.60 12.54 1.31
N ALA A 40 3.91 13.23 2.42
CA ALA A 40 4.15 14.67 2.39
C ALA A 40 5.30 15.05 1.46
N LYS A 41 6.42 14.29 1.50
CA LYS A 41 7.54 14.45 0.56
C LYS A 41 7.10 14.23 -0.89
N ARG A 42 6.36 13.16 -1.15
CA ARG A 42 5.83 12.83 -2.49
C ARG A 42 4.91 13.95 -3.03
N ILE A 43 4.03 14.50 -2.18
CA ILE A 43 3.15 15.61 -2.55
C ILE A 43 3.97 16.87 -2.87
N ALA A 44 5.01 17.16 -2.10
CA ALA A 44 5.90 18.29 -2.38
C ALA A 44 6.66 18.11 -3.71
N GLU A 45 7.13 16.90 -4.00
CA GLU A 45 7.79 16.55 -5.27
C GLU A 45 6.83 16.74 -6.46
N VAL A 46 5.59 16.25 -6.34
CA VAL A 46 4.56 16.42 -7.38
C VAL A 46 4.21 17.89 -7.59
N LYS A 47 4.05 18.67 -6.52
CA LYS A 47 3.85 20.13 -6.61
C LYS A 47 5.03 20.85 -7.27
N ALA A 48 6.23 20.33 -7.11
CA ALA A 48 7.45 20.82 -7.77
C ALA A 48 7.62 20.31 -9.21
N GLY A 49 6.60 19.63 -9.77
CA GLY A 49 6.61 19.13 -11.15
C GLY A 49 7.35 17.78 -11.33
N LYS A 50 7.73 17.10 -10.24
CA LYS A 50 8.33 15.76 -10.32
C LYS A 50 7.21 14.71 -10.31
N PHE A 51 6.93 14.17 -11.49
CA PHE A 51 5.98 13.06 -11.65
C PHE A 51 6.74 11.76 -11.88
N THR A 52 6.21 10.65 -11.37
CA THR A 52 6.65 9.31 -11.73
C THR A 52 5.54 8.68 -12.55
N THR A 53 5.86 8.21 -13.76
CA THR A 53 4.86 7.54 -14.61
C THR A 53 4.62 6.09 -14.15
N ILE A 54 3.54 5.48 -14.64
CA ILE A 54 3.22 4.08 -14.30
C ILE A 54 4.34 3.16 -14.79
N GLU A 55 4.89 3.41 -15.98
CA GLU A 55 6.00 2.64 -16.55
C GLU A 55 7.26 2.72 -15.67
N GLN A 56 7.57 3.92 -15.15
CA GLN A 56 8.69 4.13 -14.24
C GLN A 56 8.49 3.43 -12.89
N MET A 57 7.25 3.31 -12.41
CA MET A 57 6.96 2.52 -11.21
C MET A 57 7.10 1.02 -11.47
N GLU A 58 6.61 0.52 -12.60
CA GLU A 58 6.73 -0.89 -12.97
C GLU A 58 8.19 -1.33 -13.11
N GLU A 59 9.05 -0.48 -13.65
CA GLU A 59 10.48 -0.77 -13.77
C GLU A 59 11.22 -0.80 -12.42
N LEU A 60 10.80 0.03 -11.46
CA LEU A 60 11.33 -0.02 -10.09
C LEU A 60 10.92 -1.32 -9.39
N TYR A 61 9.66 -1.75 -9.49
CA TYR A 61 9.19 -2.99 -8.86
C TYR A 61 9.68 -4.27 -9.54
N ARG A 62 10.16 -4.19 -10.78
CA ARG A 62 10.78 -5.32 -11.49
C ARG A 62 12.22 -5.58 -11.04
N ARG A 63 12.85 -4.59 -10.41
CA ARG A 63 14.26 -4.64 -9.97
C ARG A 63 14.45 -5.12 -8.53
N ASP A 64 13.38 -5.20 -7.74
CA ASP A 64 13.36 -5.77 -6.37
C ASP A 64 12.80 -7.20 -6.38
#